data_AF-A0A969SHL1-F1
#
_entry.id   AF-A0A969SHL1-F1
#
_cell.length_a   1.000
_cell.length_b   1.000
_cell.length_c   1.000
_cell.angle_alpha   90.00
_cell.angle_beta   90.00
_cell.angle_gamma   90.00
#
_symmetry.space_group_name_H-M   'P 1'
#
loop_
_entity.id
_entity.type
_entity.pdbx_description
1 polymer ?
#
loop_
_entity_poly.entity_id
_entity_poly.type
_entity_poly.pdbx_seq_one_letter_code
_entity_poly.pdbx_strand_id
1 'polypeptide(L)' 'MQVEIPAGIARGDTIRISGEGLPKARGGRGDLLVRVMFQPEVRFGRKGGS' A
#
# COMPACT_ATOMS: atom_id res chain seq x y z
N MET A 1 -8.87 -11.90 5.01
CA MET A 1 -8.31 -10.53 5.09
C MET A 1 -8.21 -9.98 3.69
N GLN A 2 -8.91 -8.89 3.41
CA GLN A 2 -8.82 -8.13 2.15
C GLN A 2 -8.33 -6.72 2.50
N VAL A 3 -7.52 -6.14 1.63
CA VAL A 3 -6.97 -4.80 1.80
C VAL A 3 -7.43 -3.97 0.61
N GLU A 4 -8.26 -2.98 0.89
CA GLU A 4 -8.63 -1.99 -0.13
C GLU A 4 -7.47 -1.04 -0.35
N ILE A 5 -7.08 -0.86 -1.61
CA ILE A 5 -6.05 0.10 -2.00
C ILE A 5 -6.76 1.38 -2.44
N PRO A 6 -6.65 2.49 -1.66
CA PRO A 6 -7.29 3.74 -2.03
C PRO A 6 -6.78 4.29 -3.36
N ALA A 7 -7.65 4.94 -4.11
CA ALA A 7 -7.23 5.68 -5.29
C ALA A 7 -6.24 6.78 -4.91
N GLY A 8 -5.19 6.96 -5.72
CA GLY A 8 -4.17 7.98 -5.50
C GLY A 8 -3.08 7.61 -4.49
N ILE A 9 -3.05 6.36 -4.00
CA ILE A 9 -1.95 5.91 -3.13
C ILE A 9 -0.59 6.05 -3.83
N ALA A 10 0.39 6.58 -3.11
CA ALA A 10 1.75 6.75 -3.60
C ALA A 10 2.64 5.58 -3.20
N ARG A 11 3.77 5.45 -3.89
CA ARG A 11 4.82 4.51 -3.51
C ARG A 11 5.40 4.91 -2.15
N GLY A 12 5.45 3.96 -1.22
CA GLY A 12 5.96 4.15 0.13
C GLY A 12 4.87 4.45 1.17
N ASP A 13 3.64 4.73 0.74
CA ASP A 13 2.51 4.93 1.64
C ASP A 13 2.26 3.68 2.49
N THR A 14 1.74 3.90 3.70
CA THR A 14 1.47 2.83 4.66
C THR A 14 -0.01 2.76 4.97
N ILE A 15 -0.62 1.60 4.70
CA ILE A 15 -2.00 1.28 5.05
C ILE A 15 -1.99 0.60 6.42
N ARG A 16 -2.83 1.10 7.35
CA ARG A 16 -3.05 0.50 8.66
C ARG A 16 -4.31 -0.32 8.65
N ILE A 17 -4.21 -1.59 9.02
CA ILE A 17 -5.34 -2.50 9.12
C ILE A 17 -5.55 -2.85 10.58
N SER A 18 -6.56 -2.21 11.16
CA SER A 18 -6.83 -2.28 12.60
C SER A 18 -7.17 -3.71 13.02
N GLY A 19 -6.52 -4.21 14.07
CA GLY A 19 -6.85 -5.53 14.64
C GLY A 19 -6.33 -6.75 13.86
N GLU A 20 -5.63 -6.57 12.75
CA GLU A 20 -5.04 -7.68 11.98
C GLU A 20 -3.58 -7.99 12.37
N GLY A 21 -2.99 -7.20 13.27
CA GLY A 21 -1.65 -7.42 13.78
C GLY A 21 -1.56 -8.59 14.77
N LEU A 22 -0.43 -8.69 15.47
CA LEU A 22 -0.15 -9.78 16.40
C LEU A 22 -1.13 -9.80 17.59
N PRO A 23 -1.48 -10.98 18.13
CA PRO A 23 -2.24 -11.09 19.35
C PRO A 23 -1.49 -10.48 20.54
N LYS A 24 -2.22 -9.84 21.44
CA LYS A 24 -1.68 -9.23 22.67
C LYS A 24 -1.93 -10.13 23.87
N ALA A 25 -1.01 -10.11 24.83
CA ALA A 25 -1.08 -10.95 26.03
C ALA A 25 -2.35 -10.73 26.90
N ARG A 26 -2.95 -9.53 26.86
CA ARG A 26 -4.21 -9.20 27.58
C ARG A 26 -5.45 -9.21 26.67
N GLY A 27 -5.39 -9.91 25.55
CA GLY A 27 -6.48 -10.00 24.59
C GLY A 27 -6.47 -8.88 23.55
N GLY A 28 -7.25 -9.10 22.49
CA GLY A 28 -7.24 -8.26 21.29
C GLY A 28 -5.98 -8.46 20.43
N ARG A 29 -5.90 -7.68 19.37
CA ARG A 29 -4.81 -7.71 18.39
C ARG A 29 -4.22 -6.33 18.20
N GLY A 30 -2.97 -6.28 17.73
CA GLY A 30 -2.35 -5.08 17.19
C GLY A 30 -2.87 -4.77 15.78
N ASP A 31 -2.22 -3.82 15.12
CA ASP A 31 -2.54 -3.46 13.75
C ASP A 31 -1.50 -4.03 12.79
N LEU A 32 -1.92 -4.38 11.59
CA LEU A 32 -0.99 -4.67 10.50
C LEU A 32 -0.70 -3.39 9.73
N LEU A 33 0.58 -3.06 9.57
CA LEU A 33 1.04 -1.95 8.74
C LEU A 33 1.58 -2.50 7.42
N VAL A 34 0.94 -2.13 6.31
CA VAL A 34 1.32 -2.58 4.97
C VAL A 34 1.92 -1.41 4.22
N ARG A 35 3.19 -1.52 3.81
CA ARG A 35 3.84 -0.52 2.96
C ARG A 35 3.63 -0.85 1.48
N VAL A 36 3.11 0.10 0.73
CA VAL A 36 2.84 -0.06 -0.69
C VAL A 36 4.10 0.19 -1.50
N MET A 37 4.49 -0.79 -2.30
CA MET A 37 5.66 -0.73 -3.17
C MET A 37 5.28 -1.16 -4.57
N PHE A 38 5.57 -0.31 -5.56
CA PHE A 38 5.42 -0.63 -6.97
C PHE A 38 6.51 0.09 -7.78
N GLN A 39 6.79 -0.43 -8.96
CA GLN A 39 7.67 0.21 -9.94
C GLN A 39 6.77 0.93 -10.95
N PRO A 40 6.98 2.24 -11.19
CA PRO A 40 6.29 2.91 -12.28
C PRO A 40 6.75 2.29 -13.60
N GLU A 41 5.79 1.90 -14.43
CA GLU A 41 6.10 1.49 -15.80
C GLU A 41 6.59 2.71 -16.58
N VAL A 42 7.83 2.69 -17.06
CA VAL A 42 8.37 3.78 -17.88
C VAL A 42 7.92 3.57 -19.32
N ARG A 43 6.96 4.39 -19.78
CA ARG A 43 6.54 4.42 -21.19
C ARG A 43 7.20 5.60 -21.90
N PHE A 44 8.07 5.32 -22.86
CA PHE A 44 8.66 6.35 -23.71
C PHE A 44 7.73 6.64 -24.89
N GLY A 45 7.10 7.82 -24.90
CA GLY A 45 6.42 8.34 -26.07
C GLY A 45 7.40 9.06 -26.97
N ARG A 46 7.51 8.64 -28.23
CA ARG A 46 8.22 9.43 -29.26
C ARG A 46 7.37 10.68 -29.51
N LYS A 47 7.81 11.85 -29.05
CA LYS A 47 7.17 13.12 -29.45
C LYS A 47 7.48 13.31 -30.93
N GLY A 48 6.53 12.96 -31.80
CA GLY A 48 6.64 13.13 -33.24
C GLY A 48 6.99 14.58 -33.55
N GLY A 49 8.04 14.78 -34.35
CA GLY A 49 8.51 16.10 -34.77
C GLY A 49 7.42 16.85 -35.52
N SER A 50 7.33 18.14 -35.23
CA SER A 50 6.74 19.14 -36.11
C SER A 50 7.87 19.80 -36.90
#